data_AF-A0A074JCC1-F1
#
_entry.id   AF-A0A074JCC1-F1
#
_cell.length_a   1.000
_cell.length_b   1.000
_cell.length_c   1.000
_cell.angle_alpha   90.00
_cell.angle_beta   90.00
_cell.angle_gamma   90.00
#
_symmetry.space_group_name_H-M   'P 1'
#
loop_
_entity.id
_entity.type
_entity.pdbx_description
1 polymer ?
#
loop_
_entity_poly.entity_id
_entity_poly.type
_entity_poly.pdbx_seq_one_letter_code
_entity_poly.pdbx_strand_id
1 'polypeptide(L)'
;MKQTETRPKIREDWSAMTLYERFEQAAIVVLTGIIMIVIVSALWQLIREVGLRLLLGGLDPLDYRTFQAVFGMIFTVVIALEFKRSLLVAVERRFGVVQARSIILIALLAIVRKFIILDLSETEASKIGALAATVLALGVVYWLVRDQDMRERSESQDL
;
A
#
# COMPACT_ATOMS: atom_id res chain seq x y z
N MET A 1 -39.23 51.83 8.85
CA MET A 1 -39.66 50.67 9.67
C MET A 1 -38.60 49.56 9.56
N LYS A 2 -38.07 49.17 10.73
CA LYS A 2 -37.36 47.94 11.15
C LYS A 2 -36.51 47.10 10.16
N GLN A 3 -35.21 47.05 10.44
CA GLN A 3 -34.37 45.87 10.75
C GLN A 3 -34.86 44.49 10.28
N THR A 4 -33.96 43.72 9.65
CA THR A 4 -33.39 42.50 10.27
C THR A 4 -32.04 42.16 9.66
N GLU A 5 -31.04 42.07 10.53
CA GLU A 5 -29.72 41.49 10.28
C GLU A 5 -29.83 40.01 9.90
N THR A 6 -29.07 39.57 8.90
CA THR A 6 -28.68 38.16 8.76
C THR A 6 -27.17 38.09 8.86
N ARG A 7 -26.71 37.71 10.07
CA ARG A 7 -25.31 37.51 10.46
C ARG A 7 -24.59 36.52 9.53
N PRO A 8 -23.34 36.76 9.12
CA PRO A 8 -22.50 35.69 8.61
C PRO A 8 -22.08 34.77 9.78
N LYS A 9 -22.66 33.58 9.86
CA LYS A 9 -22.11 32.47 10.65
C LYS A 9 -21.07 31.73 9.81
N ILE A 10 -19.84 32.23 9.78
CA ILE A 10 -18.66 31.48 9.29
C ILE A 10 -17.49 31.78 10.23
N ARG A 11 -17.52 31.26 11.47
CA ARG A 11 -16.42 31.41 12.43
C ARG A 11 -16.22 30.21 13.37
N GLU A 12 -16.54 28.98 12.94
CA GLU A 12 -16.23 27.78 13.75
C GLU A 12 -15.38 26.72 13.03
N ASP A 13 -15.18 26.79 11.71
CA ASP A 13 -14.39 25.78 10.98
C ASP A 13 -12.86 25.90 11.14
N TRP A 14 -12.37 27.11 11.44
CA TRP A 14 -10.93 27.41 11.44
C TRP A 14 -10.14 26.75 12.58
N SER A 15 -10.82 26.41 13.68
CA SER A 15 -10.16 25.80 14.85
C SER A 15 -10.20 24.27 14.84
N ALA A 16 -11.23 23.67 14.23
CA ALA A 16 -11.30 22.21 14.11
C ALA A 16 -10.31 21.68 13.07
N MET A 17 -10.09 22.44 11.98
CA MET A 17 -9.10 22.12 10.95
C MET A 17 -7.68 21.98 11.52
N THR A 18 -7.25 22.87 12.42
CA THR A 18 -5.87 22.87 12.94
C THR A 18 -5.58 21.73 13.92
N LEU A 19 -6.56 21.27 14.69
CA LEU A 19 -6.40 20.08 15.57
C LEU A 19 -6.31 18.80 14.74
N TYR A 20 -7.17 18.67 13.74
CA TYR A 20 -7.16 17.53 12.83
C TYR A 20 -5.84 17.45 12.05
N GLU A 21 -5.38 18.57 11.50
CA GLU A 21 -4.10 18.63 10.77
C GLU A 21 -2.89 18.25 11.66
N ARG A 22 -2.87 18.69 12.92
CA ARG A 22 -1.81 18.31 13.87
C ARG A 22 -1.84 16.83 14.21
N PHE A 23 -3.04 16.27 14.39
CA PHE A 23 -3.21 14.84 14.60
C PHE A 23 -2.75 14.04 13.38
N GLU A 24 -3.12 14.47 12.17
CA GLU A 24 -2.70 13.85 10.91
C GLU A 24 -1.18 13.86 10.78
N GLN A 25 -0.54 15.02 11.01
CA GLN A 25 0.92 15.15 10.96
C GLN A 25 1.61 14.27 12.00
N ALA A 26 1.08 14.19 13.22
CA ALA A 26 1.60 13.29 14.26
C ALA A 26 1.48 11.82 13.83
N ALA A 27 0.33 11.41 13.29
CA ALA A 27 0.11 10.05 12.81
C ALA A 27 1.06 9.69 11.66
N ILE A 28 1.28 10.60 10.70
CA ILE A 28 2.23 10.45 9.60
C ILE A 28 3.66 10.24 10.11
N VAL A 29 4.10 11.06 11.07
CA VAL A 29 5.45 10.98 11.64
C VAL A 29 5.65 9.65 12.36
N VAL A 30 4.69 9.25 13.21
CA VAL A 30 4.72 7.97 13.92
C VAL A 30 4.73 6.81 12.93
N LEU A 31 3.83 6.81 11.95
CA LEU A 31 3.71 5.74 10.97
C LEU A 31 4.97 5.63 10.11
N THR A 32 5.56 6.76 9.69
CA THR A 32 6.84 6.79 8.96
C THR A 32 7.97 6.19 9.81
N GLY A 33 8.04 6.54 11.10
CA GLY A 33 9.02 5.98 12.03
C GLY A 33 8.89 4.45 12.16
N ILE A 34 7.67 3.96 12.34
CA ILE A 34 7.39 2.52 12.42
C ILE A 34 7.80 1.81 11.13
N ILE A 35 7.43 2.35 9.96
CA ILE A 35 7.78 1.74 8.67
C ILE A 35 9.30 1.69 8.48
N MET A 36 10.04 2.72 8.90
CA MET A 36 11.51 2.72 8.81
C MET A 36 12.12 1.60 9.66
N ILE A 37 11.62 1.39 10.88
CA ILE A 37 12.05 0.27 11.74
C ILE A 37 11.77 -1.07 11.06
N VAL A 38 10.57 -1.24 10.50
CA VAL A 38 10.19 -2.47 9.77
C VAL A 38 11.09 -2.71 8.57
N ILE A 39 11.40 -1.70 7.77
CA ILE A 39 12.30 -1.81 6.61
C ILE A 39 13.69 -2.27 7.05
N VAL A 40 14.27 -1.62 8.07
CA VAL A 40 15.61 -1.97 8.57
C VAL A 40 15.62 -3.40 9.11
N SER A 41 14.60 -3.78 9.89
CA SER A 41 14.46 -5.14 10.42
C SER A 41 14.34 -6.20 9.31
N ALA A 42 13.51 -5.93 8.29
CA ALA A 42 13.29 -6.84 7.18
C ALA A 42 14.55 -6.99 6.30
N LEU A 43 15.25 -5.90 6.02
CA LEU A 43 16.52 -5.92 5.30
C LEU A 43 17.59 -6.69 6.08
N TRP A 44 17.71 -6.44 7.39
CA TRP A 44 18.65 -7.16 8.24
C TRP A 44 18.38 -8.67 8.22
N GLN A 45 17.11 -9.08 8.35
CA GLN A 45 16.71 -10.47 8.28
C GLN A 45 17.04 -11.09 6.92
N LEU A 46 16.75 -10.39 5.83
CA LEU A 46 17.04 -10.86 4.46
C LEU A 46 18.54 -11.04 4.24
N ILE A 47 19.36 -10.05 4.62
CA ILE A 47 20.82 -10.11 4.50
C ILE A 47 21.38 -11.26 5.32
N ARG A 48 20.91 -11.42 6.57
CA ARG A 48 21.34 -12.51 7.44
C ARG A 48 21.00 -13.86 6.83
N GLU A 49 19.78 -14.04 6.34
CA GLU A 49 19.33 -15.32 5.79
C GLU A 49 20.08 -15.68 4.50
N VAL A 50 20.19 -14.73 3.56
CA VAL A 50 20.92 -14.93 2.30
C VAL A 50 22.41 -15.10 2.56
N GLY A 51 22.99 -14.28 3.45
CA GLY A 51 24.42 -14.33 3.80
C GLY A 51 24.80 -15.64 4.47
N LEU A 52 24.06 -16.08 5.52
CA LEU A 52 24.32 -17.36 6.19
C LEU A 52 24.25 -18.53 5.21
N ARG A 53 23.23 -18.56 4.36
CA ARG A 53 23.03 -19.68 3.41
C ARG A 53 24.06 -19.68 2.28
N LEU A 54 24.48 -18.51 1.80
CA LEU A 54 25.52 -18.37 0.78
C LEU A 54 26.89 -18.80 1.32
N LEU A 55 27.25 -18.38 2.54
CA LEU A 55 28.53 -18.72 3.15
C LEU A 55 28.63 -20.19 3.59
N LEU A 56 27.54 -20.79 4.05
CA LEU A 56 27.51 -22.19 4.49
C LEU A 56 27.33 -23.19 3.33
N GLY A 57 27.31 -22.73 2.07
CA GLY A 57 27.12 -23.59 0.90
C GLY A 57 25.73 -24.23 0.80
N GLY A 58 24.75 -23.72 1.55
CA GLY A 58 23.38 -24.25 1.65
C GLY A 58 22.38 -23.58 0.72
N LEU A 59 22.83 -22.73 -0.21
CA LEU A 59 22.00 -22.30 -1.33
C LEU A 59 21.99 -23.42 -2.35
N ASP A 60 21.05 -24.34 -2.19
CA ASP A 60 20.59 -25.17 -3.29
C ASP A 60 19.37 -24.44 -3.88
N PRO A 61 19.54 -23.62 -4.95
CA PRO A 61 18.44 -22.83 -5.50
C PRO A 61 17.32 -23.70 -6.08
N LEU A 62 17.57 -25.01 -6.21
CA LEU A 62 16.60 -26.02 -6.61
C LEU A 62 15.66 -26.44 -5.46
N ASP A 63 15.96 -26.10 -4.20
CA ASP A 63 15.00 -26.29 -3.11
C ASP A 63 13.91 -25.21 -3.15
N TYR A 64 12.73 -25.63 -3.58
CA TYR A 64 11.54 -24.79 -3.73
C TYR A 64 11.22 -24.02 -2.43
N ARG A 65 11.37 -24.66 -1.27
CA ARG A 65 11.04 -24.05 0.03
C ARG A 65 12.00 -22.92 0.39
N THR A 66 13.30 -23.10 0.11
CA THR A 66 14.31 -22.07 0.33
C THR A 66 14.11 -20.87 -0.59
N PHE A 67 13.84 -21.11 -1.87
CA PHE A 67 13.53 -20.05 -2.82
C PHE A 67 12.30 -19.24 -2.39
N GLN A 68 11.20 -19.92 -2.05
CA GLN A 68 9.96 -19.30 -1.60
C GLN A 68 10.14 -18.43 -0.34
N ALA A 69 10.96 -18.87 0.62
CA ALA A 69 11.27 -18.10 1.82
C ALA A 69 12.03 -16.80 1.50
N VAL A 70 13.06 -16.88 0.65
CA VAL A 70 13.84 -15.70 0.23
C VAL A 70 12.98 -14.70 -0.53
N PHE A 71 12.20 -15.16 -1.50
CA PHE A 71 11.27 -14.30 -2.24
C PHE A 71 10.22 -13.68 -1.31
N GLY A 72 9.67 -14.44 -0.36
CA GLY A 72 8.72 -13.93 0.63
C GLY A 72 9.28 -12.79 1.49
N MET A 73 10.56 -12.86 1.87
CA MET A 73 11.25 -11.78 2.59
C MET A 73 11.51 -10.57 1.69
N ILE A 74 11.91 -10.79 0.43
CA ILE A 74 12.06 -9.69 -0.56
C ILE A 74 10.74 -8.94 -0.72
N PHE A 75 9.62 -9.64 -0.91
CA PHE A 75 8.30 -9.01 -0.98
C PHE A 75 7.94 -8.23 0.28
N THR A 76 8.36 -8.70 1.45
CA THR A 76 8.13 -7.99 2.72
C THR A 76 8.85 -6.64 2.72
N VAL A 77 10.10 -6.59 2.22
CA VAL A 77 10.85 -5.34 2.04
C VAL A 77 10.19 -4.43 1.00
N VAL A 78 9.81 -4.98 -0.16
CA VAL A 78 9.17 -4.20 -1.25
C VAL A 78 7.85 -3.59 -0.77
N ILE A 79 6.99 -4.35 -0.09
CA ILE A 79 5.72 -3.86 0.47
C ILE A 79 5.99 -2.69 1.44
N ALA A 80 6.99 -2.80 2.31
CA ALA A 80 7.31 -1.74 3.27
C ALA A 80 7.83 -0.47 2.59
N LEU A 81 8.68 -0.61 1.57
CA LEU A 81 9.17 0.52 0.77
C LEU A 81 8.04 1.20 -0.03
N GLU A 82 7.16 0.40 -0.63
CA GLU A 82 6.02 0.90 -1.39
C GLU A 82 5.03 1.61 -0.48
N PHE A 83 4.77 1.06 0.71
CA PHE A 83 3.91 1.68 1.71
C PHE A 83 4.48 3.01 2.22
N LYS A 84 5.79 3.11 2.47
CA LYS A 84 6.46 4.39 2.79
C LYS A 84 6.25 5.41 1.69
N ARG A 85 6.46 5.04 0.42
CA ARG A 85 6.28 5.92 -0.74
C ARG A 85 4.82 6.37 -0.87
N SER A 86 3.88 5.45 -0.79
CA SER A 86 2.45 5.73 -0.86
C SER A 86 1.99 6.66 0.27
N LEU A 87 2.50 6.47 1.48
CA LEU A 87 2.24 7.35 2.61
C LEU A 87 2.78 8.76 2.35
N LEU A 88 4.04 8.92 1.93
CA LEU A 88 4.62 10.24 1.66
C LEU A 88 3.87 11.01 0.55
N VAL A 89 3.47 10.30 -0.51
CA VAL A 89 2.67 10.89 -1.59
C VAL A 89 1.28 11.33 -1.10
N ALA A 90 0.69 10.61 -0.14
CA ALA A 90 -0.59 10.97 0.50
C ALA A 90 -0.54 12.35 1.15
N VAL A 91 0.57 12.62 1.84
CA VAL A 91 0.77 13.86 2.60
C VAL A 91 0.98 15.05 1.67
N GLU A 92 1.68 14.82 0.56
CA GLU A 92 2.08 15.88 -0.36
C GLU A 92 0.91 16.37 -1.24
N ARG A 93 -0.05 15.49 -1.55
CA ARG A 93 -1.26 15.84 -2.27
C ARG A 93 -2.45 15.70 -1.35
N ARG A 94 -2.75 16.75 -0.58
CA ARG A 94 -3.96 16.90 0.26
C ARG A 94 -5.19 16.27 -0.44
N PHE A 95 -5.47 15.01 -0.10
CA PHE A 95 -6.66 14.23 -0.40
C PHE A 95 -7.16 14.22 -1.87
N GLY A 96 -6.27 14.03 -2.85
CA GLY A 96 -6.66 13.80 -4.25
C GLY A 96 -6.91 12.32 -4.60
N VAL A 97 -7.94 12.02 -5.41
CA VAL A 97 -8.37 10.69 -5.92
C VAL A 97 -7.22 9.86 -6.55
N VAL A 98 -6.14 10.53 -6.99
CA VAL A 98 -4.92 9.96 -7.59
C VAL A 98 -4.17 8.97 -6.68
N GLN A 99 -4.52 8.85 -5.40
CA GLN A 99 -3.89 7.92 -4.45
C GLN A 99 -4.49 6.51 -4.45
N ALA A 100 -5.75 6.34 -4.84
CA ALA A 100 -6.43 5.04 -4.80
C ALA A 100 -5.68 3.98 -5.62
N ARG A 101 -5.10 4.38 -6.76
CA ARG A 101 -4.32 3.51 -7.63
C ARG A 101 -3.11 2.88 -6.93
N SER A 102 -2.33 3.66 -6.20
CA SER A 102 -1.13 3.16 -5.51
C SER A 102 -1.49 2.19 -4.39
N ILE A 103 -2.57 2.47 -3.64
CA ILE A 103 -3.08 1.59 -2.58
C ILE A 103 -3.58 0.26 -3.16
N ILE A 104 -4.30 0.31 -4.29
CA ILE A 104 -4.78 -0.89 -4.99
C ILE A 104 -3.60 -1.73 -5.49
N LEU A 105 -2.55 -1.10 -6.04
CA LEU A 105 -1.34 -1.81 -6.47
C LEU A 105 -0.62 -2.49 -5.29
N ILE A 106 -0.54 -1.83 -4.14
CA ILE A 106 0.00 -2.42 -2.90
C ILE A 106 -0.85 -3.63 -2.47
N ALA A 107 -2.18 -3.51 -2.51
CA ALA A 107 -3.08 -4.61 -2.17
C ALA A 107 -2.89 -5.81 -3.12
N LEU A 108 -2.72 -5.54 -4.42
CA LEU A 108 -2.43 -6.55 -5.43
C LEU A 108 -1.10 -7.26 -5.14
N LEU A 109 -0.04 -6.49 -4.85
CA LEU A 109 1.28 -7.02 -4.47
C LEU A 109 1.21 -7.90 -3.22
N ALA A 110 0.44 -7.50 -2.22
CA ALA A 110 0.25 -8.26 -0.99
C ALA A 110 -0.43 -9.63 -1.23
N ILE A 111 -1.33 -9.71 -2.20
CA ILE A 111 -1.99 -10.96 -2.59
C ILE A 111 -1.07 -11.83 -3.44
N VAL A 112 -0.30 -11.23 -4.35
CA VAL A 112 0.75 -11.93 -5.10
C VAL A 112 1.73 -12.62 -4.16
N ARG A 113 2.11 -11.97 -3.04
CA ARG A 113 2.93 -12.60 -2.00
C ARG A 113 2.29 -13.88 -1.43
N LYS A 114 0.96 -13.89 -1.18
CA LYS A 114 0.25 -15.09 -0.73
C LYS A 114 0.24 -16.19 -1.80
N PHE A 115 0.19 -15.83 -3.07
CA PHE A 115 0.23 -16.78 -4.18
C PHE A 115 1.61 -17.44 -4.33
N ILE A 116 2.69 -16.67 -4.19
CA ILE A 116 4.07 -17.19 -4.27
C ILE A 116 4.40 -18.09 -3.08
N ILE A 117 3.83 -17.81 -1.90
CA ILE A 117 4.02 -18.63 -0.70
C ILE A 117 3.04 -19.84 -0.69
N LEU A 118 2.22 -20.02 -1.72
CA LEU A 118 1.28 -21.13 -1.76
C LEU A 118 1.96 -22.40 -2.28
N ASP A 119 1.97 -23.46 -1.48
CA ASP A 119 2.40 -24.78 -1.95
C ASP A 119 1.24 -25.50 -2.64
N LEU A 120 1.23 -25.48 -3.97
CA LEU A 120 0.18 -26.09 -4.79
C LEU A 120 0.05 -27.62 -4.59
N SER A 121 1.06 -28.28 -4.03
CA SER A 121 1.03 -29.73 -3.79
C SER A 121 0.24 -30.12 -2.53
N GLU A 122 0.12 -29.21 -1.56
CA GLU A 122 -0.67 -29.42 -0.33
C GLU A 122 -1.99 -28.62 -0.32
N THR A 123 -2.18 -27.70 -1.27
CA THR A 123 -3.32 -26.79 -1.26
C THR A 123 -4.53 -27.37 -1.98
N GLU A 124 -5.65 -27.46 -1.27
CA GLU A 124 -6.95 -27.84 -1.82
C GLU A 124 -7.39 -26.93 -2.98
N ALA A 125 -7.94 -27.53 -4.05
CA ALA A 125 -8.37 -26.82 -5.26
C ALA A 125 -9.38 -25.69 -5.00
N SER A 126 -10.20 -25.83 -3.96
CA SER A 126 -11.16 -24.80 -3.50
C SER A 126 -10.47 -23.49 -3.11
N LYS A 127 -9.32 -23.57 -2.41
CA LYS A 127 -8.54 -22.41 -1.98
C LYS A 127 -7.85 -21.72 -3.16
N ILE A 128 -7.37 -22.49 -4.13
CA ILE A 128 -6.78 -21.97 -5.36
C ILE A 128 -7.86 -21.21 -6.17
N GLY A 129 -9.07 -21.76 -6.28
CA GLY A 129 -10.21 -21.09 -6.91
C GLY A 129 -10.59 -19.77 -6.22
N ALA A 130 -10.63 -19.75 -4.89
CA ALA A 130 -10.90 -18.53 -4.12
C ALA A 130 -9.84 -17.44 -4.32
N LEU A 131 -8.56 -17.83 -4.38
CA LEU A 131 -7.46 -16.90 -4.68
C LEU A 131 -7.56 -16.34 -6.10
N ALA A 132 -7.84 -17.18 -7.09
CA ALA A 132 -8.06 -16.74 -8.48
C ALA A 132 -9.22 -15.74 -8.58
N ALA A 133 -10.35 -16.03 -7.93
CA ALA A 133 -11.49 -15.12 -7.87
C ALA A 133 -11.15 -13.77 -7.20
N THR A 134 -10.36 -13.80 -6.13
CA THR A 134 -9.90 -12.59 -5.44
C THR A 134 -9.01 -11.73 -6.33
N VAL A 135 -8.05 -12.36 -7.05
CA VAL A 135 -7.16 -11.65 -7.99
C VAL A 135 -7.96 -11.04 -9.13
N LEU A 136 -8.93 -11.77 -9.70
CA LEU A 136 -9.82 -11.25 -10.75
C LEU A 136 -10.64 -10.05 -10.26
N ALA A 137 -11.26 -10.16 -9.07
CA ALA A 137 -12.04 -9.08 -8.49
C ALA A 137 -11.22 -7.79 -8.31
N LEU A 138 -9.98 -7.91 -7.82
CA LEU A 138 -9.10 -6.75 -7.69
C LEU A 138 -8.59 -6.22 -9.03
N GLY A 139 -8.40 -7.08 -10.02
CA GLY A 139 -8.12 -6.67 -11.39
C GLY A 139 -9.23 -5.79 -11.98
N VAL A 140 -10.50 -6.16 -11.73
CA VAL A 140 -11.67 -5.37 -12.13
C VAL A 140 -11.72 -4.02 -11.40
N VAL A 141 -11.49 -4.00 -10.09
CA VAL A 141 -11.43 -2.75 -9.31
C VAL A 141 -10.33 -1.82 -9.83
N TYR A 142 -9.14 -2.36 -10.10
CA TYR A 142 -8.04 -1.58 -10.68
C TYR A 142 -8.40 -1.02 -12.07
N TRP A 143 -9.05 -1.80 -12.92
CA TRP A 143 -9.48 -1.34 -14.24
C TRP A 143 -10.49 -0.19 -14.15
N LEU A 144 -11.47 -0.30 -13.25
CA LEU A 144 -12.50 0.73 -13.07
C LEU A 144 -11.91 2.05 -12.56
N VAL A 145 -11.05 1.99 -11.54
CA VAL A 145 -10.38 3.19 -11.00
C VAL A 145 -9.48 3.83 -12.06
N ARG A 146 -8.80 3.01 -12.87
CA ARG A 146 -7.98 3.51 -13.99
C ARG A 146 -8.83 4.20 -15.07
N ASP A 147 -10.02 3.68 -15.39
CA ASP A 147 -10.90 4.28 -16.40
C ASP A 147 -11.41 5.67 -15.95
N GLN A 148 -11.72 5.84 -14.67
CA GLN A 148 -12.15 7.12 -14.11
C GLN A 148 -11.04 8.18 -14.14
N ASP A 149 -9.81 7.82 -13.72
CA ASP A 149 -8.64 8.70 -13.81
C ASP A 149 -8.36 9.21 -15.24
N MET A 150 -8.69 8.41 -16.26
CA MET A 150 -8.52 8.78 -17.67
C MET A 150 -9.58 9.79 -18.13
N ARG A 151 -10.82 9.64 -17.68
CA ARG A 151 -11.95 10.54 -18.03
C ARG A 151 -11.79 11.93 -17.43
N GLU A 152 -11.36 12.04 -16.17
CA GLU A 152 -11.14 13.33 -15.49
C GLU A 152 -10.03 14.16 -16.17
N ARG A 153 -9.00 13.50 -16.72
CA ARG A 153 -7.92 14.17 -17.46
C ARG A 153 -8.33 14.68 -18.83
N SER A 154 -9.26 14.02 -19.51
CA SER A 154 -9.77 14.52 -20.81
C SER A 154 -10.63 15.76 -20.64
N GLU A 155 -11.48 15.84 -19.61
CA GLU A 155 -12.35 17.00 -19.39
C GLU A 155 -11.59 18.26 -18.97
N SER A 156 -10.42 18.11 -18.32
CA SER A 156 -9.58 19.24 -17.91
C SER A 156 -8.65 19.76 -19.01
N GLN A 157 -8.58 19.08 -20.16
CA GLN A 157 -7.77 19.49 -21.32
C GLN A 157 -8.59 20.22 -22.40
N ASP A 158 -9.93 20.17 -22.30
CA ASP A 158 -10.89 20.83 -23.19
C ASP A 158 -11.39 22.20 -22.65
N LEU A 159 -10.82 22.70 -21.54
CA LEU A 159 -11.05 24.03 -20.96
C LEU A 159 -9.81 24.93 -21.14
#